data_AF-A0AAV6B4B9-F1
#
_entry.id   AF-A0AAV6B4B9-F1
#
_cell.length_a   1.000
_cell.length_b   1.000
_cell.length_c   1.000
_cell.angle_alpha   90.00
_cell.angle_beta   90.00
_cell.angle_gamma   90.00
#
_symmetry.space_group_name_H-M   'P 1'
#
loop_
_entity.id
_entity.type
_entity.pdbx_description
1 polymer ?
#
loop_
_entity_poly.entity_id
_entity_poly.type
_entity_poly.pdbx_seq_one_letter_code
_entity_poly.pdbx_strand_id
1 'polypeptide(L)'
;QSLKPEDRFRIVTFSNNAKDLTGGFQSATPENVRAAVERVGRLRTEGGTDLYSGIHLGLKELNADRATSIVLVTDGVANQGIIAPQEFHKLLKQYDVRVFGFLMGNSANWPLMRTICAATGGFYAGVSNDDDIIGQLMLAKSKITHECLHDATLKVGGVKILDETDDFIGKVYRGQQLVIFGRYENPGSATVTLKAKLTGTDKTYTTTFNFPEIDTDNPEVERLFGLSRIEMIEDQENAGLVPQSEVKDAIQALGVQYQLVTDHTSMVLLSDESFAQRGIERRNKARVTEERRAQAVRSAQPVKSYQVDQAAPMFQHNAPSLAPNGGGGGGGALDPVSVLMVLGLGGLAAAARKARSTRNP
;
A
#
# COMPACT_ATOMS: atom_id res chain seq x y z
N GLN A 1 -19.14 10.34 -4.90
CA GLN A 1 -19.05 11.63 -5.61
C GLN A 1 -18.35 11.40 -6.94
N SER A 2 -18.88 11.95 -8.02
CA SER A 2 -18.32 11.93 -9.38
C SER A 2 -17.11 12.87 -9.50
N LEU A 3 -16.27 12.68 -10.52
CA LEU A 3 -15.32 13.76 -10.88
C LEU A 3 -16.13 15.01 -11.20
N LYS A 4 -15.64 16.15 -10.74
CA LYS A 4 -16.25 17.43 -11.04
C LYS A 4 -15.79 17.89 -12.43
N PRO A 5 -16.58 18.68 -13.18
CA PRO A 5 -16.19 19.17 -14.50
C PRO A 5 -14.84 19.92 -14.54
N GLU A 6 -14.42 20.49 -13.40
CA GLU A 6 -13.12 21.14 -13.20
C GLU A 6 -11.93 20.18 -13.01
N ASP A 7 -12.19 18.88 -12.84
CA ASP A 7 -11.15 17.86 -12.81
C ASP A 7 -10.60 17.61 -14.20
N ARG A 8 -9.32 17.23 -14.26
CA ARG A 8 -8.63 16.94 -15.52
C ARG A 8 -8.07 15.52 -15.49
N PHE A 9 -8.07 14.87 -16.64
CA PHE A 9 -7.52 13.53 -16.80
C PHE A 9 -6.57 13.48 -17.99
N ARG A 10 -5.66 12.50 -17.95
CA ARG A 10 -4.74 12.17 -19.03
C ARG A 10 -4.65 10.65 -19.10
N ILE A 11 -4.58 10.09 -20.32
CA ILE A 11 -4.44 8.64 -20.50
C ILE A 11 -3.13 8.36 -21.20
N VAL A 12 -2.26 7.62 -20.51
CA VAL A 12 -1.00 7.12 -21.04
C VAL A 12 -1.09 5.61 -21.17
N THR A 13 -0.72 5.09 -22.33
CA THR A 13 -0.53 3.66 -22.57
C THR A 13 0.93 3.33 -22.70
N PHE A 14 1.30 2.12 -22.31
CA PHE A 14 2.66 1.63 -22.44
C PHE A 14 2.66 0.18 -22.97
N SER A 15 3.59 -0.09 -23.88
CA SER A 15 3.89 -1.42 -24.45
C SER A 15 5.40 -1.54 -24.61
N ASN A 16 5.92 -1.62 -25.85
CA ASN A 16 7.33 -1.39 -26.14
C ASN A 16 7.72 0.09 -26.01
N ASN A 17 6.75 1.01 -26.06
CA ASN A 17 6.94 2.43 -25.83
C ASN A 17 5.74 3.03 -25.11
N ALA A 18 5.93 4.22 -24.51
CA ALA A 18 4.85 4.99 -23.91
C ALA A 18 4.24 5.97 -24.93
N LYS A 19 2.91 6.05 -24.93
CA LYS A 19 2.12 6.94 -25.80
C LYS A 19 1.06 7.67 -24.97
N ASP A 20 0.94 8.97 -25.21
CA ASP A 20 -0.13 9.79 -24.66
C ASP A 20 -1.34 9.75 -25.61
N LEU A 21 -2.46 9.18 -25.15
CA LEU A 21 -3.68 9.05 -25.94
C LEU A 21 -4.55 10.31 -25.92
N THR A 22 -4.39 11.17 -24.93
CA THR A 22 -5.18 12.39 -24.76
C THR A 22 -4.44 13.62 -25.30
N GLY A 23 -3.12 13.52 -25.51
CA GLY A 23 -2.30 14.65 -25.97
C GLY A 23 -2.19 15.74 -24.90
N GLY A 24 -2.03 15.33 -23.65
CA GLY A 24 -2.04 16.20 -22.47
C GLY A 24 -3.29 16.03 -21.59
N PHE A 25 -3.40 16.89 -20.58
CA PHE A 25 -4.53 16.92 -19.67
C PHE A 25 -5.78 17.51 -20.32
N GLN A 26 -6.89 16.78 -20.28
CA GLN A 26 -8.20 17.23 -20.76
C GLN A 26 -9.19 17.38 -19.60
N SER A 27 -10.10 18.34 -19.69
CA SER A 27 -11.20 18.46 -18.71
C SER A 27 -12.11 17.23 -18.76
N ALA A 28 -12.60 16.80 -17.61
CA ALA A 28 -13.46 15.62 -17.46
C ALA A 28 -14.91 15.87 -17.89
N THR A 29 -15.13 16.50 -19.07
CA THR A 29 -16.47 16.66 -19.64
C THR A 29 -16.99 15.34 -20.19
N PRO A 30 -18.32 15.12 -20.22
CA PRO A 30 -18.91 13.89 -20.78
C PRO A 30 -18.44 13.58 -22.21
N GLU A 31 -18.19 14.61 -23.02
CA GLU A 31 -17.73 14.49 -24.40
C GLU A 31 -16.28 14.01 -24.48
N ASN A 32 -15.37 14.63 -23.71
CA ASN A 32 -13.96 14.24 -23.66
C ASN A 32 -13.81 12.83 -23.11
N VAL A 33 -14.59 12.51 -22.08
CA VAL A 33 -14.60 11.16 -21.49
C VAL A 33 -15.07 10.13 -22.52
N ARG A 34 -16.17 10.36 -23.23
CA ARG A 34 -16.66 9.43 -24.26
C ARG A 34 -15.64 9.24 -25.38
N ALA A 35 -15.00 10.32 -25.85
CA ALA A 35 -13.96 10.25 -26.86
C ALA A 35 -12.73 9.45 -26.38
N ALA A 36 -12.34 9.62 -25.12
CA ALA A 36 -11.26 8.86 -24.51
C ALA A 36 -11.59 7.37 -24.37
N VAL A 37 -12.83 7.03 -23.97
CA VAL A 37 -13.32 5.64 -23.90
C VAL A 37 -13.18 4.96 -25.26
N GLU A 38 -13.66 5.62 -26.32
CA GLU A 38 -13.60 5.06 -27.66
C GLU A 38 -12.17 4.85 -28.16
N ARG A 39 -11.24 5.75 -27.82
CA ARG A 39 -9.82 5.58 -28.15
C ARG A 39 -9.22 4.37 -27.44
N VAL A 40 -9.49 4.23 -26.14
CA VAL A 40 -9.01 3.09 -25.35
C VAL A 40 -9.57 1.76 -25.86
N GLY A 41 -10.86 1.72 -26.24
CA GLY A 41 -11.49 0.52 -26.79
C GLY A 41 -10.93 0.06 -28.14
N ARG A 42 -10.20 0.91 -28.86
CA ARG A 42 -9.55 0.58 -30.14
C ARG A 42 -8.10 0.13 -29.98
N LEU A 43 -7.55 0.16 -28.76
CA LEU A 43 -6.18 -0.26 -28.51
C LEU A 43 -6.00 -1.74 -28.82
N ARG A 44 -4.85 -2.06 -29.41
CA ARG A 44 -4.41 -3.44 -29.60
C ARG A 44 -3.27 -3.71 -28.63
N THR A 45 -3.24 -4.92 -28.10
CA THR A 45 -2.11 -5.39 -27.30
C THR A 45 -0.88 -5.48 -28.19
N GLU A 46 0.07 -4.59 -27.94
CA GLU A 46 1.42 -4.65 -28.50
C GLU A 46 2.32 -5.40 -27.51
N GLY A 47 3.43 -5.99 -27.99
CA GLY A 47 4.37 -6.67 -27.10
C GLY A 47 5.07 -5.72 -26.13
N GLY A 48 5.65 -6.28 -25.07
CA GLY A 48 6.49 -5.56 -24.09
C GLY A 48 5.70 -4.75 -23.04
N THR A 49 6.42 -4.38 -21.98
CA THR A 49 5.88 -3.62 -20.84
C THR A 49 6.93 -2.60 -20.37
N ASP A 50 6.99 -1.44 -21.01
CA ASP A 50 7.83 -0.29 -20.64
C ASP A 50 7.10 0.59 -19.62
N LEU A 51 7.00 0.06 -18.40
CA LEU A 51 6.27 0.70 -17.31
C LEU A 51 6.91 2.04 -16.91
N TYR A 52 8.24 2.12 -16.91
CA TYR A 52 8.96 3.33 -16.50
C TYR A 52 8.63 4.50 -17.42
N SER A 53 8.71 4.31 -18.73
CA SER A 53 8.36 5.36 -19.69
C SER A 53 6.89 5.76 -19.58
N GLY A 54 6.00 4.79 -19.30
CA GLY A 54 4.58 5.04 -19.09
C GLY A 54 4.33 5.98 -17.90
N ILE A 55 4.92 5.65 -16.74
CA ILE A 55 4.83 6.49 -15.54
C ILE A 55 5.48 7.85 -15.80
N HIS A 56 6.70 7.87 -16.34
CA HIS A 56 7.43 9.11 -16.60
C HIS A 56 6.66 10.06 -17.54
N LEU A 57 6.02 9.52 -18.60
CA LEU A 57 5.19 10.31 -19.49
C LEU A 57 3.94 10.86 -18.77
N GLY A 58 3.31 10.05 -17.92
CA GLY A 58 2.16 10.48 -17.10
C GLY A 58 2.51 11.59 -16.10
N LEU A 59 3.76 11.65 -15.64
CA LEU A 59 4.29 12.68 -14.74
C LEU A 59 4.68 13.99 -15.45
N LYS A 60 4.62 14.08 -16.78
CA LYS A 60 4.89 15.34 -17.49
C LYS A 60 3.72 16.31 -17.35
N GLU A 61 4.05 17.59 -17.26
CA GLU A 61 3.09 18.70 -17.26
C GLU A 61 2.07 18.65 -16.09
N LEU A 62 2.50 18.08 -14.95
CA LEU A 62 1.72 18.17 -13.73
C LEU A 62 1.60 19.63 -13.27
N ASN A 63 0.42 19.99 -12.77
CA ASN A 63 0.22 21.26 -12.12
C ASN A 63 0.52 21.10 -10.63
N ALA A 64 1.52 21.82 -10.13
CA ALA A 64 1.94 21.79 -8.73
C ALA A 64 0.83 22.21 -7.75
N ASP A 65 -0.13 23.02 -8.18
CA ASP A 65 -1.26 23.49 -7.36
C ASP A 65 -2.40 22.46 -7.31
N ARG A 66 -2.28 21.30 -7.98
CA ARG A 66 -3.31 20.27 -8.02
C ARG A 66 -2.78 18.93 -7.51
N ALA A 67 -3.51 18.36 -6.55
CA ALA A 67 -3.29 16.99 -6.12
C ALA A 67 -3.45 16.05 -7.33
N THR A 68 -2.39 15.31 -7.64
CA THR A 68 -2.36 14.39 -8.77
C THR A 68 -2.34 12.95 -8.27
N SER A 69 -3.24 12.14 -8.81
CA SER A 69 -3.29 10.70 -8.58
C SER A 69 -3.08 9.96 -9.89
N ILE A 70 -2.25 8.92 -9.85
CA ILE A 70 -1.99 8.02 -10.98
C ILE A 70 -2.70 6.71 -10.66
N VAL A 71 -3.63 6.32 -11.51
CA VAL A 71 -4.15 4.96 -11.50
C VAL A 71 -3.35 4.15 -12.51
N LEU A 72 -2.59 3.19 -12.00
CA LEU A 72 -1.73 2.33 -12.79
C LEU A 72 -2.37 0.94 -12.86
N VAL A 73 -2.54 0.43 -14.08
CA VAL A 73 -3.07 -0.92 -14.28
C VAL A 73 -2.12 -1.70 -15.18
N THR A 74 -1.74 -2.89 -14.74
CA THR A 74 -0.81 -3.75 -15.48
C THR A 74 -1.07 -5.23 -15.20
N ASP A 75 -0.93 -6.06 -16.22
CA ASP A 75 -1.12 -7.52 -16.18
C ASP A 75 0.19 -8.32 -16.32
N GLY A 76 1.32 -7.62 -16.32
CA GLY A 76 2.61 -8.19 -16.67
C GLY A 76 3.79 -7.57 -15.91
N VAL A 77 4.94 -8.24 -16.05
CA VAL A 77 6.22 -7.79 -15.50
C VAL A 77 6.78 -6.70 -16.43
N ALA A 78 7.25 -5.60 -15.84
CA ALA A 78 8.05 -4.61 -16.57
C ALA A 78 9.28 -5.28 -17.16
N ASN A 79 9.39 -5.30 -18.49
CA ASN A 79 10.42 -6.05 -19.21
C ASN A 79 11.06 -5.26 -20.35
N GLN A 80 10.68 -3.99 -20.53
CA GLN A 80 11.26 -3.08 -21.49
C GLN A 80 11.70 -1.80 -20.78
N GLY A 81 12.69 -1.13 -21.37
CA GLY A 81 13.21 0.12 -20.82
C GLY A 81 13.88 -0.07 -19.46
N ILE A 82 13.62 0.86 -18.54
CA ILE A 82 14.13 0.82 -17.17
C ILE A 82 13.23 -0.08 -16.32
N ILE A 83 13.82 -1.11 -15.73
CA ILE A 83 13.12 -2.09 -14.87
C ILE A 83 13.60 -2.08 -13.42
N ALA A 84 14.68 -1.34 -13.11
CA ALA A 84 15.30 -1.29 -11.79
C ALA A 84 14.41 -0.52 -10.79
N PRO A 85 13.95 -1.13 -9.69
CA PRO A 85 13.08 -0.47 -8.71
C PRO A 85 13.61 0.85 -8.16
N GLN A 86 14.94 0.96 -8.02
CA GLN A 86 15.63 2.18 -7.54
C GLN A 86 15.31 3.40 -8.42
N GLU A 87 15.26 3.21 -9.74
CA GLU A 87 14.99 4.30 -10.68
C GLU A 87 13.53 4.76 -10.57
N PHE A 88 12.59 3.84 -10.35
CA PHE A 88 11.19 4.21 -10.09
C PHE A 88 11.06 5.00 -8.79
N HIS A 89 11.71 4.55 -7.72
CA HIS A 89 11.74 5.26 -6.44
C HIS A 89 12.29 6.69 -6.62
N LYS A 90 13.45 6.82 -7.27
CA LYS A 90 14.11 8.10 -7.54
C LYS A 90 13.26 9.04 -8.38
N LEU A 91 12.57 8.53 -9.41
CA LEU A 91 11.67 9.32 -10.24
C LEU A 91 10.47 9.81 -9.43
N LEU A 92 9.82 8.91 -8.71
CA LEU A 92 8.56 9.21 -8.01
C LEU A 92 8.76 10.12 -6.80
N LYS A 93 9.92 10.11 -6.13
CA LYS A 93 10.23 11.04 -5.04
C LYS A 93 10.39 12.50 -5.48
N GLN A 94 10.59 12.76 -6.77
CA GLN A 94 10.57 14.12 -7.34
C GLN A 94 9.12 14.63 -7.52
N TYR A 95 8.20 13.66 -7.63
CA TYR A 95 6.76 13.72 -7.78
C TYR A 95 5.99 14.00 -6.49
N ASP A 96 5.18 15.06 -6.41
CA ASP A 96 4.04 15.05 -5.51
C ASP A 96 2.83 14.34 -6.16
N VAL A 97 2.89 13.01 -6.22
CA VAL A 97 1.84 12.15 -6.78
C VAL A 97 1.54 10.97 -5.89
N ARG A 98 0.35 10.40 -6.04
CA ARG A 98 -0.01 9.10 -5.46
C ARG A 98 -0.27 8.06 -6.54
N VAL A 99 0.37 6.90 -6.43
CA VAL A 99 0.14 5.79 -7.37
C VAL A 99 -0.79 4.75 -6.75
N PHE A 100 -1.83 4.39 -7.49
CA PHE A 100 -2.78 3.33 -7.19
C PHE A 100 -2.60 2.20 -8.20
N GLY A 101 -1.96 1.12 -7.77
CA GLY A 101 -1.59 -0.01 -8.62
C GLY A 101 -2.64 -1.11 -8.63
N PHE A 102 -3.14 -1.48 -9.80
CA PHE A 102 -4.01 -2.64 -9.99
C PHE A 102 -3.31 -3.68 -10.84
N LEU A 103 -2.98 -4.80 -10.21
CA LEU A 103 -2.20 -5.89 -10.78
C LEU A 103 -3.17 -6.96 -11.28
N MET A 104 -3.25 -7.14 -12.60
CA MET A 104 -4.16 -8.11 -13.20
C MET A 104 -3.51 -9.50 -13.31
N GLY A 105 -4.20 -10.50 -12.77
CA GLY A 105 -3.78 -11.89 -12.84
C GLY A 105 -2.49 -12.19 -12.05
N ASN A 106 -1.98 -13.41 -12.22
CA ASN A 106 -0.93 -13.96 -11.35
C ASN A 106 0.51 -13.63 -11.77
N SER A 107 0.71 -12.91 -12.88
CA SER A 107 2.03 -12.69 -13.49
C SER A 107 2.56 -11.26 -13.33
N ALA A 108 1.92 -10.44 -12.50
CA ALA A 108 2.30 -9.05 -12.34
C ALA A 108 3.49 -8.90 -11.36
N ASN A 109 4.28 -7.83 -11.52
CA ASN A 109 5.47 -7.58 -10.69
C ASN A 109 5.10 -6.89 -9.36
N TRP A 110 4.72 -7.70 -8.36
CA TRP A 110 4.36 -7.24 -7.02
C TRP A 110 5.49 -6.48 -6.30
N PRO A 111 6.76 -6.94 -6.30
CA PRO A 111 7.86 -6.20 -5.66
C PRO A 111 8.07 -4.80 -6.24
N LEU A 112 8.03 -4.66 -7.57
CA LEU A 112 8.16 -3.36 -8.21
C LEU A 112 6.99 -2.44 -7.85
N MET A 113 5.76 -2.97 -7.83
CA MET A 113 4.59 -2.19 -7.43
C MET A 113 4.66 -1.75 -5.97
N ARG A 114 5.15 -2.61 -5.06
CA ARG A 114 5.41 -2.23 -3.66
C ARG A 114 6.35 -1.03 -3.61
N THR A 115 7.46 -1.07 -4.33
CA THR A 115 8.43 0.05 -4.39
C THR A 115 7.80 1.35 -4.90
N ILE A 116 6.99 1.28 -5.97
CA ILE A 116 6.27 2.42 -6.55
C ILE A 116 5.29 3.03 -5.54
N CYS A 117 4.51 2.18 -4.85
CA CYS A 117 3.54 2.64 -3.86
C CYS A 117 4.21 3.17 -2.59
N ALA A 118 5.27 2.53 -2.11
CA ALA A 118 6.06 3.02 -0.98
C ALA A 118 6.65 4.41 -1.26
N ALA A 119 7.18 4.64 -2.48
CA ALA A 119 7.73 5.93 -2.87
C ALA A 119 6.69 7.07 -2.90
N THR A 120 5.41 6.76 -3.13
CA THR A 120 4.32 7.73 -3.36
C THR A 120 3.28 7.77 -2.25
N GLY A 121 3.46 6.97 -1.19
CA GLY A 121 2.43 6.71 -0.19
C GLY A 121 1.17 6.08 -0.78
N GLY A 122 1.27 5.42 -1.94
CA GLY A 122 0.21 4.79 -2.73
C GLY A 122 -0.44 3.56 -2.10
N PHE A 123 -1.18 2.78 -2.88
CA PHE A 123 -1.50 1.40 -2.53
C PHE A 123 -1.62 0.55 -3.80
N TYR A 124 -1.47 -0.75 -3.64
CA TYR A 124 -1.68 -1.70 -4.73
C TYR A 124 -2.60 -2.84 -4.31
N ALA A 125 -3.30 -3.42 -5.29
CA ALA A 125 -4.17 -4.57 -5.09
C ALA A 125 -4.10 -5.50 -6.32
N GLY A 126 -4.22 -6.81 -6.05
CA GLY A 126 -4.42 -7.81 -7.08
C GLY A 126 -5.87 -7.83 -7.53
N VAL A 127 -6.09 -8.03 -8.82
CA VAL A 127 -7.42 -8.13 -9.42
C VAL A 127 -7.53 -9.49 -10.09
N SER A 128 -8.48 -10.29 -9.60
CA SER A 128 -8.67 -11.67 -10.07
C SER A 128 -9.65 -11.75 -11.26
N ASN A 129 -10.55 -10.77 -11.40
CA ASN A 129 -11.66 -10.73 -12.35
C ASN A 129 -12.26 -9.30 -12.44
N ASP A 130 -13.04 -9.05 -13.48
CA ASP A 130 -13.57 -7.72 -13.83
C ASP A 130 -14.52 -7.12 -12.76
N ASP A 131 -15.16 -7.95 -11.93
CA ASP A 131 -16.05 -7.47 -10.85
C ASP A 131 -15.28 -6.98 -9.62
N ASP A 132 -14.14 -7.60 -9.31
CA ASP A 132 -13.25 -7.20 -8.21
C ASP A 132 -12.58 -5.84 -8.51
N ILE A 133 -12.28 -5.58 -9.79
CA ILE A 133 -11.68 -4.29 -10.17
C ILE A 133 -12.61 -3.11 -9.91
N ILE A 134 -13.93 -3.29 -10.09
CA ILE A 134 -14.89 -2.21 -9.84
C ILE A 134 -14.88 -1.85 -8.35
N GLY A 135 -14.89 -2.84 -7.46
CA GLY A 135 -14.79 -2.65 -6.03
C GLY A 135 -13.51 -1.93 -5.63
N GLN A 136 -12.36 -2.44 -6.08
CA GLN A 136 -11.04 -1.87 -5.80
C GLN A 136 -10.87 -0.45 -6.37
N LEU A 137 -11.48 -0.19 -7.51
CA LEU A 137 -11.46 1.12 -8.16
C LEU A 137 -12.35 2.13 -7.45
N MET A 138 -13.52 1.71 -6.96
CA MET A 138 -14.37 2.55 -6.12
C MET A 138 -13.67 2.87 -4.79
N LEU A 139 -12.91 1.92 -4.24
CA LEU A 139 -12.03 2.16 -3.10
C LEU A 139 -10.95 3.19 -3.42
N ALA A 140 -10.21 3.04 -4.53
CA ALA A 140 -9.24 4.05 -4.97
C ALA A 140 -9.90 5.41 -5.20
N LYS A 141 -11.06 5.47 -5.85
CA LYS A 141 -11.82 6.70 -6.06
C LYS A 141 -12.13 7.40 -4.74
N SER A 142 -12.63 6.66 -3.75
CA SER A 142 -12.90 7.24 -2.44
C SER A 142 -11.64 7.74 -1.72
N LYS A 143 -10.46 7.20 -2.05
CA LYS A 143 -9.17 7.72 -1.57
C LYS A 143 -8.64 8.91 -2.38
N ILE A 144 -8.91 8.97 -3.69
CA ILE A 144 -8.47 10.01 -4.62
C ILE A 144 -9.22 11.33 -4.40
N THR A 145 -10.53 11.28 -4.13
CA THR A 145 -11.39 12.48 -4.13
C THR A 145 -11.43 13.24 -2.80
N HIS A 146 -10.55 12.93 -1.84
CA HIS A 146 -10.61 13.51 -0.50
C HIS A 146 -9.30 14.16 -0.07
N GLU A 147 -9.45 15.19 0.76
CA GLU A 147 -8.33 15.94 1.35
C GLU A 147 -7.37 14.99 2.08
N CYS A 148 -6.07 15.20 1.86
CA CYS A 148 -5.00 14.51 2.59
C CYS A 148 -4.41 15.43 3.65
N LEU A 149 -3.98 14.82 4.76
CA LEU A 149 -3.04 15.44 5.69
C LEU A 149 -1.68 15.47 5.01
N HIS A 150 -1.11 16.65 4.85
CA HIS A 150 0.25 16.86 4.36
C HIS A 150 1.22 17.04 5.53
N ASP A 151 2.51 16.81 5.30
CA ASP A 151 3.58 17.02 6.27
C ASP A 151 3.28 16.37 7.64
N ALA A 152 2.61 15.21 7.60
CA ALA A 152 2.18 14.55 8.81
C ALA A 152 3.41 13.99 9.54
N THR A 153 3.58 14.36 10.81
CA THR A 153 4.68 13.96 11.69
C THR A 153 4.11 13.49 13.02
N LEU A 154 4.48 12.28 13.45
CA LEU A 154 4.10 11.72 14.75
C LEU A 154 5.29 11.81 15.69
N LYS A 155 5.06 12.25 16.93
CA LYS A 155 6.08 12.28 17.98
C LYS A 155 5.51 11.72 19.27
N VAL A 156 6.33 10.96 19.97
CA VAL A 156 6.03 10.45 21.31
C VAL A 156 6.98 11.12 22.30
N GLY A 157 6.42 11.85 23.26
CA GLY A 157 7.16 12.48 24.36
C GLY A 157 6.87 11.79 25.70
N GLY A 158 7.81 11.85 26.64
CA GLY A 158 7.66 11.29 27.98
C GLY A 158 8.17 9.85 28.14
N VAL A 159 8.21 9.08 27.05
CA VAL A 159 8.82 7.74 27.01
C VAL A 159 9.81 7.66 25.85
N LYS A 160 10.93 6.97 26.07
CA LYS A 160 11.96 6.75 25.04
C LYS A 160 11.53 5.60 24.13
N ILE A 161 11.28 5.93 22.86
CA ILE A 161 10.96 4.98 21.79
C ILE A 161 12.25 4.61 21.03
N LEU A 162 12.33 3.36 20.56
CA LEU A 162 13.44 2.76 19.86
C LEU A 162 12.91 1.99 18.63
N ASP A 163 13.74 1.92 17.58
CA ASP A 163 13.54 1.07 16.39
C ASP A 163 12.20 1.26 15.67
N GLU A 164 11.73 2.49 15.55
CA GLU A 164 10.50 2.79 14.83
C GLU A 164 10.55 2.26 13.38
N THR A 165 9.43 1.71 12.90
CA THR A 165 9.32 1.07 11.58
C THR A 165 8.94 2.03 10.45
N ASP A 166 8.76 3.32 10.75
CA ASP A 166 8.44 4.33 9.75
C ASP A 166 8.97 5.70 10.21
N ASP A 167 9.72 6.37 9.34
CA ASP A 167 10.04 7.79 9.51
C ASP A 167 8.84 8.56 8.99
N PHE A 168 7.82 8.71 9.84
CA PHE A 168 6.56 9.33 9.46
C PHE A 168 6.76 10.83 9.14
N ILE A 169 7.10 11.09 7.87
CA ILE A 169 7.12 12.38 7.19
C ILE A 169 6.41 12.13 5.86
N GLY A 170 5.11 12.40 5.82
CA GLY A 170 4.36 12.08 4.61
C GLY A 170 2.93 12.55 4.56
N LYS A 171 2.22 12.00 3.58
CA LYS A 171 0.84 12.34 3.27
C LYS A 171 -0.08 11.23 3.72
N VAL A 172 -1.11 11.59 4.50
CA VAL A 172 -2.14 10.66 4.98
C VAL A 172 -3.43 10.95 4.26
N TYR A 173 -3.98 9.96 3.59
CA TYR A 173 -5.17 10.15 2.78
C TYR A 173 -6.38 9.52 3.47
N ARG A 174 -7.56 10.01 3.13
CA ARG A 174 -8.81 9.48 3.68
C ARG A 174 -8.91 7.97 3.43
N GLY A 175 -9.18 7.20 4.49
CA GLY A 175 -9.30 5.74 4.42
C GLY A 175 -7.97 4.98 4.37
N GLN A 176 -6.83 5.67 4.51
CA GLN A 176 -5.56 5.04 4.84
C GLN A 176 -5.42 4.93 6.35
N GLN A 177 -5.09 3.74 6.83
CA GLN A 177 -4.66 3.54 8.20
C GLN A 177 -3.14 3.71 8.26
N LEU A 178 -2.68 4.43 9.27
CA LEU A 178 -1.26 4.54 9.59
C LEU A 178 -0.97 3.63 10.75
N VAL A 179 0.07 2.82 10.60
CA VAL A 179 0.51 1.87 11.62
C VAL A 179 2.01 2.04 11.76
N ILE A 180 2.45 2.35 12.97
CA ILE A 180 3.85 2.47 13.33
C ILE A 180 4.09 1.49 14.46
N PHE A 181 5.15 0.70 14.32
CA PHE A 181 5.64 -0.13 15.39
C PHE A 181 6.94 0.45 15.93
N GLY A 182 7.20 0.20 17.21
CA GLY A 182 8.40 0.63 17.90
C GLY A 182 8.50 -0.09 19.24
N ARG A 183 9.66 0.05 19.87
CA ARG A 183 9.93 -0.48 21.22
C ARG A 183 10.05 0.68 22.19
N TYR A 184 9.67 0.48 23.44
CA TYR A 184 9.88 1.47 24.49
C TYR A 184 10.68 0.86 25.64
N GLU A 185 11.52 1.68 26.27
CA GLU A 185 12.47 1.20 27.29
C GLU A 185 11.87 1.17 28.70
N ASN A 186 11.06 2.18 29.05
CA ASN A 186 10.46 2.31 30.39
C ASN A 186 8.94 2.48 30.28
N PRO A 187 8.16 1.88 31.20
CA PRO A 187 6.74 2.17 31.30
C PRO A 187 6.50 3.64 31.70
N GLY A 188 5.32 4.15 31.39
CA GLY A 188 4.92 5.47 31.84
C GLY A 188 3.92 6.17 30.95
N SER A 189 3.49 7.33 31.42
CA SER A 189 2.63 8.21 30.65
C SER A 189 3.42 8.91 29.55
N ALA A 190 2.95 8.78 28.32
CA ALA A 190 3.51 9.41 27.14
C ALA A 190 2.47 10.31 26.49
N THR A 191 2.95 11.40 25.90
CA THR A 191 2.16 12.29 25.06
C THR A 191 2.46 11.98 23.60
N VAL A 192 1.44 11.54 22.87
CA VAL A 192 1.51 11.30 21.42
C VAL A 192 0.99 12.54 20.70
N THR A 193 1.81 13.15 19.86
CA THR A 193 1.47 14.35 19.09
C THR A 193 1.58 14.07 17.61
N LEU A 194 0.48 14.24 16.87
CA LEU A 194 0.44 14.28 15.42
C LEU A 194 0.36 15.74 14.96
N LYS A 195 1.36 16.20 14.21
CA LYS A 195 1.32 17.48 13.48
C LYS A 195 1.08 17.19 12.01
N ALA A 196 0.20 17.94 11.37
CA ALA A 196 -0.07 17.81 9.94
C ALA A 196 -0.69 19.09 9.39
N LYS A 197 -0.69 19.24 8.06
CA LYS A 197 -1.41 20.31 7.35
C LYS A 197 -2.65 19.73 6.67
N LEU A 198 -3.82 20.26 7.02
CA LEU A 198 -5.07 19.94 6.34
C LEU A 198 -5.52 21.17 5.56
N THR A 199 -5.60 21.06 4.23
CA THR A 199 -6.06 22.17 3.35
C THR A 199 -5.28 23.47 3.59
N GLY A 200 -3.95 23.33 3.76
CA GLY A 200 -3.04 24.45 4.03
C GLY A 200 -3.08 25.00 5.46
N THR A 201 -3.94 24.48 6.34
CA THR A 201 -4.00 24.88 7.75
C THR A 201 -3.25 23.88 8.62
N ASP A 202 -2.35 24.37 9.47
CA ASP A 202 -1.68 23.53 10.47
C ASP A 202 -2.69 22.97 11.48
N LYS A 203 -2.62 21.66 11.68
CA LYS A 203 -3.39 20.90 12.66
C LYS A 203 -2.43 20.16 13.57
N THR A 204 -2.66 20.29 14.88
CA THR A 204 -1.94 19.52 15.89
C THR A 204 -2.96 18.76 16.70
N TYR A 205 -2.74 17.45 16.80
CA TYR A 205 -3.54 16.55 17.60
C TYR A 205 -2.65 15.95 18.66
N THR A 206 -3.15 15.91 19.90
CA THR A 206 -2.39 15.40 21.03
C THR A 206 -3.27 14.49 21.85
N THR A 207 -2.75 13.32 22.21
CA THR A 207 -3.38 12.41 23.15
C THR A 207 -2.36 11.89 24.16
N THR A 208 -2.84 11.44 25.31
CA THR A 208 -2.00 10.83 26.34
C THR A 208 -2.23 9.33 26.34
N PHE A 209 -1.15 8.57 26.33
CA PHE A 209 -1.17 7.12 26.37
C PHE A 209 -0.29 6.64 27.52
N ASN A 210 -0.76 5.65 28.30
CA ASN A 210 0.05 5.04 29.33
C ASN A 210 0.66 3.75 28.80
N PHE A 211 1.99 3.76 28.57
CA PHE A 211 2.74 2.56 28.22
C PHE A 211 2.86 1.67 29.46
N PRO A 212 2.27 0.46 29.45
CA PRO A 212 2.32 -0.45 30.59
C PRO A 212 3.72 -1.02 30.78
N GLU A 213 4.02 -1.55 31.97
CA GLU A 213 5.27 -2.30 32.20
C GLU A 213 5.21 -3.68 31.55
N ILE A 214 4.03 -4.31 31.62
CA ILE A 214 3.76 -5.63 31.07
C ILE A 214 2.37 -5.60 30.45
N ASP A 215 2.27 -6.02 29.18
CA ASP A 215 1.01 -6.31 28.51
C ASP A 215 1.17 -7.62 27.72
N THR A 216 0.50 -8.67 28.18
CA THR A 216 0.50 -9.99 27.54
C THR A 216 -0.78 -10.26 26.76
N ASP A 217 -1.63 -9.24 26.58
CA ASP A 217 -2.90 -9.44 25.92
C ASP A 217 -2.69 -9.76 24.45
N ASN A 218 -1.68 -9.17 23.79
CA ASN A 218 -1.42 -9.33 22.35
C ASN A 218 0.06 -9.66 22.05
N PRO A 219 0.56 -10.85 22.41
CA PRO A 219 1.95 -11.24 22.19
C PRO A 219 2.35 -11.27 20.70
N GLU A 220 1.39 -11.39 19.79
CA GLU A 220 1.63 -11.35 18.34
C GLU A 220 2.12 -10.00 17.81
N VAL A 221 1.93 -8.89 18.56
CA VAL A 221 2.40 -7.55 18.17
C VAL A 221 3.91 -7.56 17.95
N GLU A 222 4.63 -8.36 18.72
CA GLU A 222 6.08 -8.52 18.57
C GLU A 222 6.46 -9.07 17.18
N ARG A 223 5.69 -10.02 16.63
CA ARG A 223 5.91 -10.56 15.28
C ARG A 223 5.54 -9.55 14.21
N LEU A 224 4.48 -8.77 14.43
CA LEU A 224 4.10 -7.68 13.52
C LEU A 224 5.17 -6.59 13.46
N PHE A 225 5.76 -6.23 14.60
CA PHE A 225 6.95 -5.37 14.64
C PHE A 225 8.11 -5.97 13.84
N GLY A 226 8.45 -7.24 14.08
CA GLY A 226 9.52 -7.93 13.35
C GLY A 226 9.29 -7.97 11.84
N LEU A 227 8.06 -8.25 11.41
CA LEU A 227 7.66 -8.24 10.01
C LEU A 227 7.78 -6.84 9.40
N SER A 228 7.26 -5.82 10.09
CA SER A 228 7.32 -4.44 9.62
C SER A 228 8.76 -3.92 9.52
N ARG A 229 9.67 -4.33 10.43
CA ARG A 229 11.11 -4.05 10.31
C ARG A 229 11.74 -4.72 9.10
N ILE A 230 11.39 -5.97 8.79
CA ILE A 230 11.87 -6.68 7.61
C ILE A 230 11.40 -5.95 6.35
N GLU A 231 10.11 -5.64 6.23
CA GLU A 231 9.55 -4.93 5.08
C GLU A 231 10.21 -3.57 4.87
N MET A 232 10.50 -2.83 5.95
CA MET A 232 11.22 -1.56 5.87
C MET A 232 12.64 -1.72 5.30
N ILE A 233 13.36 -2.77 5.68
CA ILE A 233 14.71 -3.06 5.17
C ILE A 233 14.64 -3.49 3.70
N GLU A 234 13.68 -4.33 3.32
CA GLU A 234 13.44 -4.73 1.94
C GLU A 234 13.10 -3.52 1.06
N ASP A 235 12.28 -2.59 1.55
CA ASP A 235 11.96 -1.34 0.83
C ASP A 235 13.19 -0.46 0.66
N GLN A 236 14.08 -0.40 1.66
CA GLN A 236 15.36 0.31 1.57
C GLN A 236 16.33 -0.35 0.56
N GLU A 237 16.38 -1.68 0.50
CA GLU A 237 17.15 -2.43 -0.50
C GLU A 237 16.63 -2.13 -1.92
N ASN A 238 15.32 -2.22 -2.11
CA ASN A 238 14.66 -1.95 -3.38
C ASN A 238 14.85 -0.50 -3.83
N ALA A 239 14.92 0.44 -2.89
CA ALA A 239 15.24 1.84 -3.15
C ALA A 239 16.75 2.09 -3.39
N GLY A 240 17.61 1.09 -3.15
CA GLY A 240 19.06 1.19 -3.33
C GLY A 240 19.76 2.01 -2.24
N LEU A 241 19.14 2.12 -1.07
CA LEU A 241 19.63 2.93 0.06
C LEU A 241 20.60 2.15 0.96
N VAL A 242 20.52 0.82 0.94
CA VAL A 242 21.32 -0.07 1.78
C VAL A 242 21.95 -1.18 0.93
N PRO A 243 23.21 -1.59 1.17
CA PRO A 243 23.83 -2.71 0.46
C PRO A 243 23.11 -4.05 0.71
N GLN A 244 23.00 -4.87 -0.31
CA GLN A 244 22.34 -6.19 -0.23
C GLN A 244 22.94 -7.11 0.85
N SER A 245 24.25 -7.05 1.10
CA SER A 245 24.88 -7.86 2.14
C SER A 245 24.37 -7.49 3.55
N GLU A 246 24.20 -6.20 3.82
CA GLU A 246 23.70 -5.71 5.10
C GLU A 246 22.21 -6.04 5.28
N VAL A 247 21.45 -5.92 4.19
CA VAL A 247 20.02 -6.29 4.13
C VAL A 247 19.83 -7.76 4.48
N LYS A 248 20.58 -8.65 3.82
CA LYS A 248 20.49 -10.09 4.02
C LYS A 248 20.72 -10.48 5.49
N ASP A 249 21.82 -10.01 6.08
CA ASP A 249 22.18 -10.36 7.46
C ASP A 249 21.14 -9.81 8.46
N ALA A 250 20.64 -8.59 8.23
CA ALA A 250 19.61 -7.98 9.06
C ALA A 250 18.27 -8.72 8.98
N ILE A 251 17.78 -9.03 7.78
CA ILE A 251 16.54 -9.79 7.57
C ILE A 251 16.68 -11.20 8.15
N GLN A 252 17.82 -11.88 7.96
CA GLN A 252 18.06 -13.20 8.53
C GLN A 252 18.02 -13.14 10.08
N ALA A 253 18.67 -12.15 10.68
CA ALA A 253 18.67 -11.97 12.13
C ALA A 253 17.26 -11.71 12.67
N LEU A 254 16.50 -10.80 12.05
CA LEU A 254 15.10 -10.51 12.42
C LEU A 254 14.19 -11.73 12.20
N GLY A 255 14.33 -12.42 11.07
CA GLY A 255 13.57 -13.63 10.76
C GLY A 255 13.78 -14.74 11.79
N VAL A 256 15.04 -14.96 12.21
CA VAL A 256 15.35 -15.92 13.28
C VAL A 256 14.90 -15.42 14.66
N GLN A 257 15.05 -14.14 14.97
CA GLN A 257 14.64 -13.57 16.27
C GLN A 257 13.12 -13.66 16.47
N TYR A 258 12.36 -13.22 15.46
CA TYR A 258 10.90 -13.14 15.49
C TYR A 258 10.20 -14.39 14.93
N GLN A 259 10.97 -15.42 14.53
CA GLN A 259 10.46 -16.70 14.00
C GLN A 259 9.59 -16.50 12.74
N LEU A 260 10.03 -15.62 11.84
CA LEU A 260 9.39 -15.28 10.57
C LEU A 260 10.09 -16.00 9.42
N VAL A 261 9.28 -16.52 8.49
CA VAL A 261 9.78 -17.04 7.20
C VAL A 261 9.88 -15.87 6.24
N THR A 262 11.06 -15.71 5.65
CA THR A 262 11.45 -14.62 4.75
C THR A 262 12.15 -15.23 3.54
N ASP A 263 12.54 -14.42 2.56
CA ASP A 263 13.37 -14.88 1.44
C ASP A 263 14.77 -15.36 1.88
N HIS A 264 15.16 -15.11 3.12
CA HIS A 264 16.45 -15.49 3.71
C HIS A 264 16.34 -16.47 4.87
N THR A 265 15.14 -16.95 5.19
CA THR A 265 14.92 -17.92 6.28
C THR A 265 13.98 -19.03 5.83
N SER A 266 14.07 -20.21 6.45
CA SER A 266 13.19 -21.33 6.12
C SER A 266 12.72 -22.03 7.39
N MET A 267 11.47 -22.49 7.38
CA MET A 267 10.93 -23.31 8.45
C MET A 267 11.25 -24.78 8.20
N VAL A 268 12.01 -25.39 9.11
CA VAL A 268 12.38 -26.81 9.01
C VAL A 268 11.50 -27.63 9.94
N LEU A 269 10.93 -28.72 9.41
CA LEU A 269 10.13 -29.67 10.17
C LEU A 269 10.96 -30.93 10.48
N LEU A 270 11.17 -31.22 11.76
CA LEU A 270 11.87 -32.40 12.25
C LEU A 270 11.13 -33.02 13.44
N SER A 271 11.41 -34.30 13.72
CA SER A 271 10.89 -35.01 14.90
C SER A 271 11.42 -34.42 16.21
N ASP A 272 10.74 -34.66 17.32
CA ASP A 272 11.17 -34.17 18.65
C ASP A 272 12.56 -34.71 19.03
N GLU A 273 12.84 -35.97 18.71
CA GLU A 273 14.17 -36.57 18.91
C GLU A 273 15.23 -35.86 18.08
N SER A 274 14.91 -35.50 16.83
CA SER A 274 15.83 -34.81 15.92
C SER A 274 16.18 -33.40 16.40
N PHE A 275 15.22 -32.68 17.00
CA PHE A 275 15.51 -31.38 17.61
C PHE A 275 16.38 -31.52 18.86
N ALA A 276 16.08 -32.50 19.71
CA ALA A 276 16.87 -32.77 20.92
C ALA A 276 18.31 -33.17 20.59
N GLN A 277 18.50 -34.07 19.62
CA GLN A 277 19.83 -34.51 19.16
C GLN A 277 20.66 -33.35 18.59
N ARG A 278 20.02 -32.41 17.89
CA ARG A 278 20.70 -31.25 17.28
C ARG A 278 20.83 -30.05 18.22
N GLY A 279 20.31 -30.14 19.45
CA GLY A 279 20.31 -29.03 20.41
C GLY A 279 19.54 -27.80 19.91
N ILE A 280 18.54 -27.98 19.04
CA ILE A 280 17.78 -26.86 18.47
C ILE A 280 16.62 -26.55 19.41
N GLU A 281 16.62 -25.34 19.98
CA GLU A 281 15.53 -24.88 20.83
C GLU A 281 14.21 -24.71 20.04
N ARG A 282 13.11 -25.20 20.63
CA ARG A 282 11.75 -25.11 20.06
C ARG A 282 11.12 -23.73 20.31
N ARG A 283 11.84 -22.64 20.05
CA ARG A 283 11.39 -21.25 20.31
C ARG A 283 10.06 -20.91 19.64
N ASN A 284 9.87 -21.31 18.38
CA ASN A 284 8.58 -21.14 17.68
C ASN A 284 7.42 -21.88 18.38
N LYS A 285 7.65 -23.10 18.90
CA LYS A 285 6.61 -23.87 19.61
C LYS A 285 6.17 -23.14 20.87
N ALA A 286 7.14 -22.69 21.68
CA ALA A 286 6.86 -21.95 22.92
C ALA A 286 6.10 -20.65 22.65
N ARG A 287 6.54 -19.87 21.65
CA ARG A 287 5.87 -18.63 21.23
C ARG A 287 4.44 -18.88 20.76
N VAL A 288 4.23 -19.86 19.86
CA VAL A 288 2.88 -20.18 19.34
C VAL A 288 1.95 -20.68 20.46
N THR A 289 2.47 -21.41 21.44
CA THR A 289 1.68 -21.80 22.62
C THR A 289 1.22 -20.57 23.40
N GLU A 290 2.08 -19.58 23.61
CA GLU A 290 1.74 -18.33 24.29
C GLU A 290 0.70 -17.52 23.50
N GLU A 291 0.91 -17.35 22.20
CA GLU A 291 -0.02 -16.65 21.30
C GLU A 291 -1.41 -17.29 21.30
N ARG A 292 -1.48 -18.64 21.22
CA ARG A 292 -2.75 -19.38 21.28
C ARG A 292 -3.43 -19.24 22.64
N ARG A 293 -2.65 -19.22 23.73
CA ARG A 293 -3.18 -19.01 25.08
C ARG A 293 -3.81 -17.61 25.19
N ALA A 294 -3.11 -16.57 24.75
CA ALA A 294 -3.64 -15.20 24.73
C ALA A 294 -4.89 -15.09 23.85
N GLN A 295 -4.89 -15.69 22.65
CA GLN A 295 -6.07 -15.75 21.77
C GLN A 295 -7.27 -16.43 22.43
N ALA A 296 -7.07 -17.56 23.10
CA ALA A 296 -8.14 -18.28 23.79
C ALA A 296 -8.75 -17.42 24.91
N VAL A 297 -7.91 -16.76 25.71
CA VAL A 297 -8.35 -15.83 26.76
C VAL A 297 -9.15 -14.67 26.15
N ARG A 298 -8.61 -14.01 25.12
CA ARG A 298 -9.30 -12.89 24.43
C ARG A 298 -10.63 -13.31 23.83
N SER A 299 -10.72 -14.50 23.24
CA SER A 299 -11.96 -15.01 22.63
C SER A 299 -13.09 -15.26 23.63
N ALA A 300 -12.74 -15.47 24.91
CA ALA A 300 -13.68 -15.70 26.00
C ALA A 300 -14.09 -14.41 26.74
N GLN A 301 -13.52 -13.27 26.36
CA GLN A 301 -13.76 -11.98 27.01
C GLN A 301 -14.42 -10.99 26.04
N PRO A 302 -15.13 -9.97 26.53
CA PRO A 302 -15.59 -8.87 25.69
C PRO A 302 -14.42 -8.18 24.97
N VAL A 303 -14.66 -7.68 23.76
CA VAL A 303 -13.65 -6.98 22.97
C VAL A 303 -13.14 -5.77 23.75
N LYS A 304 -11.86 -5.80 24.12
CA LYS A 304 -11.15 -4.68 24.75
C LYS A 304 -10.76 -3.67 23.67
N SER A 305 -11.19 -2.42 23.82
CA SER A 305 -10.73 -1.31 22.97
C SER A 305 -9.40 -0.79 23.47
N TYR A 306 -8.43 -0.65 22.56
CA TYR A 306 -7.13 -0.01 22.81
C TYR A 306 -7.09 1.45 22.32
N GLN A 307 -8.25 2.00 21.94
CA GLN A 307 -8.35 3.39 21.53
C GLN A 307 -8.20 4.33 22.73
N VAL A 308 -7.26 5.26 22.65
CA VAL A 308 -6.86 6.12 23.79
C VAL A 308 -7.19 7.59 23.62
N ASP A 309 -7.62 8.00 22.42
CA ASP A 309 -8.01 9.37 22.12
C ASP A 309 -9.51 9.64 22.39
N GLN A 310 -10.24 8.75 23.08
CA GLN A 310 -11.68 8.93 23.29
C GLN A 310 -12.05 10.24 24.00
N ALA A 311 -11.21 10.72 24.92
CA ALA A 311 -11.43 11.98 25.64
C ALA A 311 -11.14 13.24 24.79
N ALA A 312 -10.28 13.09 23.77
CA ALA A 312 -9.89 14.15 22.86
C ALA A 312 -9.69 13.56 21.46
N PRO A 313 -10.78 13.14 20.78
CA PRO A 313 -10.68 12.37 19.56
C PRO A 313 -10.04 13.20 18.47
N MET A 314 -9.11 12.58 17.75
CA MET A 314 -8.42 13.23 16.64
C MET A 314 -9.40 13.63 15.52
N PHE A 315 -10.45 12.84 15.34
CA PHE A 315 -11.49 13.06 14.33
C PHE A 315 -12.88 12.97 14.96
N GLN A 316 -13.78 13.87 14.56
CA GLN A 316 -15.18 13.88 15.02
C GLN A 316 -16.09 12.94 14.21
N HIS A 317 -15.52 12.23 13.24
CA HIS A 317 -16.24 11.31 12.37
C HIS A 317 -15.68 9.91 12.51
N ASN A 318 -16.55 8.90 12.48
CA ASN A 318 -16.12 7.51 12.48
C ASN A 318 -15.20 7.24 11.28
N ALA A 319 -14.12 6.50 11.52
CA ALA A 319 -13.31 5.97 10.44
C ALA A 319 -14.22 5.14 9.51
N PRO A 320 -14.18 5.35 8.18
CA PRO A 320 -14.91 4.48 7.27
C PRO A 320 -14.36 3.05 7.45
N SER A 321 -15.20 2.12 7.90
CA SER A 321 -14.80 0.73 8.10
C SER A 321 -14.68 0.02 6.75
N LEU A 322 -13.52 -0.58 6.52
CA LEU A 322 -13.24 -1.44 5.36
C LEU A 322 -13.26 -2.90 5.83
N ALA A 323 -14.43 -3.39 6.22
CA ALA A 323 -14.62 -4.83 6.40
C ALA A 323 -14.87 -5.47 5.02
N PRO A 324 -14.17 -6.54 4.63
CA PRO A 324 -14.39 -7.21 3.33
C PRO A 324 -15.77 -7.88 3.20
N ASN A 325 -16.48 -8.07 4.30
CA ASN A 325 -17.81 -8.67 4.35
C ASN A 325 -18.72 -7.84 5.25
N GLY A 326 -19.43 -6.88 4.66
CA GLY A 326 -20.43 -6.08 5.34
C GLY A 326 -21.34 -5.45 4.30
N GLY A 327 -22.36 -6.19 3.88
CA GLY A 327 -23.37 -5.74 2.92
C GLY A 327 -24.01 -4.43 3.38
N GLY A 328 -23.74 -3.37 2.63
CA GLY A 328 -24.23 -2.02 2.93
C GLY A 328 -23.75 -1.00 1.90
N GLY A 329 -23.70 -1.39 0.62
CA GLY A 329 -23.33 -0.50 -0.47
C GLY A 329 -24.57 0.17 -1.05
N GLY A 330 -24.84 1.42 -0.66
CA GLY A 330 -25.72 2.30 -1.41
C GLY A 330 -25.21 2.41 -2.85
N GLY A 331 -26.01 1.91 -3.80
CA GLY A 331 -25.72 1.97 -5.22
C GLY A 331 -25.59 3.41 -5.69
N GLY A 332 -24.35 3.88 -5.80
CA GLY A 332 -24.00 5.11 -6.51
C GLY A 332 -23.86 4.80 -8.00
N ALA A 333 -24.56 5.56 -8.84
CA ALA A 333 -24.51 5.45 -10.30
C ALA A 333 -23.07 5.42 -10.85
N LEU A 334 -22.86 4.63 -11.90
CA LEU A 334 -21.60 4.54 -12.63
C LEU A 334 -21.26 5.90 -13.25
N ASP A 335 -20.16 6.48 -12.80
CA ASP A 335 -19.64 7.78 -13.24
C ASP A 335 -18.73 7.60 -14.46
N PRO A 336 -18.58 8.58 -15.38
CA PRO A 336 -17.85 8.40 -16.64
C PRO A 336 -16.38 7.96 -16.50
N VAL A 337 -15.73 8.19 -15.36
CA VAL A 337 -14.38 7.69 -15.06
C VAL A 337 -14.36 6.22 -14.65
N SER A 338 -15.36 5.79 -13.89
CA SER A 338 -15.60 4.37 -13.64
C SER A 338 -15.88 3.65 -14.97
N VAL A 339 -16.57 4.31 -15.91
CA VAL A 339 -16.80 3.79 -17.27
C VAL A 339 -15.50 3.75 -18.10
N LEU A 340 -14.65 4.79 -18.05
CA LEU A 340 -13.33 4.80 -18.71
C LEU A 340 -12.42 3.66 -18.23
N MET A 341 -12.35 3.49 -16.92
CA MET A 341 -11.51 2.45 -16.32
C MET A 341 -12.13 1.08 -16.56
N VAL A 342 -13.43 0.87 -16.32
CA VAL A 342 -14.08 -0.43 -16.60
C VAL A 342 -14.00 -0.83 -18.07
N LEU A 343 -14.10 0.11 -19.02
CA LEU A 343 -13.99 -0.21 -20.45
C LEU A 343 -12.55 -0.37 -20.93
N GLY A 344 -11.60 0.39 -20.37
CA GLY A 344 -10.18 0.15 -20.61
C GLY A 344 -9.72 -1.21 -20.08
N LEU A 345 -10.25 -1.60 -18.93
CA LEU A 345 -9.91 -2.83 -18.23
C LEU A 345 -10.62 -4.05 -18.81
N GLY A 346 -11.91 -3.96 -19.12
CA GLY A 346 -12.63 -4.99 -19.85
C GLY A 346 -12.10 -5.17 -21.28
N GLY A 347 -11.69 -4.07 -21.94
CA GLY A 347 -11.06 -4.11 -23.25
C GLY A 347 -9.68 -4.79 -23.24
N LEU A 348 -8.83 -4.46 -22.27
CA LEU A 348 -7.50 -5.05 -22.11
C LEU A 348 -7.57 -6.50 -21.60
N ALA A 349 -8.44 -6.83 -20.64
CA ALA A 349 -8.63 -8.19 -20.14
C ALA A 349 -9.19 -9.13 -21.22
N ALA A 350 -10.15 -8.66 -22.03
CA ALA A 350 -10.67 -9.41 -23.18
C ALA A 350 -9.62 -9.59 -24.29
N ALA A 351 -8.84 -8.56 -24.58
CA ALA A 351 -7.76 -8.61 -25.58
C ALA A 351 -6.60 -9.53 -25.14
N ALA A 352 -6.20 -9.48 -23.87
CA ALA A 352 -5.14 -10.30 -23.29
C ALA A 352 -5.55 -11.79 -23.20
N ARG A 353 -6.80 -12.09 -22.81
CA ARG A 353 -7.35 -13.47 -22.85
C ARG A 353 -7.35 -14.03 -24.28
N LYS A 354 -7.79 -13.25 -25.27
CA LYS A 354 -7.85 -13.68 -26.67
C LYS A 354 -6.47 -13.89 -27.30
N ALA A 355 -5.48 -13.07 -26.92
CA ALA A 355 -4.10 -13.22 -27.37
C ALA A 355 -3.36 -14.42 -26.73
N ARG A 356 -3.69 -14.79 -25.48
CA ARG A 356 -3.12 -16.00 -24.83
C ARG A 356 -3.77 -17.29 -25.32
N SER A 357 -5.08 -17.29 -25.57
CA SER A 357 -5.80 -18.41 -26.19
C SER A 357 -5.32 -18.74 -27.61
N THR A 358 -4.66 -17.80 -28.30
CA THR A 358 -4.15 -18.00 -29.66
C THR A 358 -2.66 -18.33 -29.70
N ARG A 359 -1.96 -18.30 -28.55
CA ARG A 359 -0.52 -18.61 -28.43
C ARG A 359 -0.22 -19.99 -27.82
N ASN A 360 -1.23 -20.70 -27.32
CA ASN A 360 -1.14 -22.12 -26.95
C ASN A 360 -2.00 -22.96 -27.93
N PRO A 361 -1.43 -23.53 -29.00
CA PRO A 361 -1.81 -24.87 -29.41
C PRO A 361 -1.34 -25.92 -28.39
#